data_AF-A0A9D4HTA9-F1
#
_entry.id   AF-A0A9D4HTA9-F1
#
_cell.length_a   1.000
_cell.length_b   1.000
_cell.length_c   1.000
_cell.angle_alpha   90.00
_cell.angle_beta   90.00
_cell.angle_gamma   90.00
#
_symmetry.space_group_name_H-M   'P 1'
#
loop_
_entity.id
_entity.type
_entity.pdbx_description
1 polymer ?
#
loop_
_entity_poly.entity_id
_entity_poly.type
_entity_poly.pdbx_seq_one_letter_code
_entity_poly.pdbx_strand_id
1 'polypeptide(L)'
;MCLPKHLRSFIAQIRTGTLPLRIERGRFRHLKPEERLCLLCKEPNKIDSEYHFLFECSCYTNLRLMLYYSIITIIPDLIRMDYSDRLKRLMTDNE
;
A
#
# COMPACT_ATOMS: atom_id res chain seq x y z
N MET A 1 18.75 4.53 -0.24
CA MET A 1 17.87 5.65 0.22
C MET A 1 17.73 5.61 1.74
N CYS A 2 17.99 6.69 2.48
CA CYS A 2 18.00 6.67 3.95
C CYS A 2 16.60 6.96 4.55
N LEU A 3 15.65 6.04 4.35
CA LEU A 3 14.33 6.12 5.00
C LEU A 3 14.43 5.74 6.49
N PRO A 4 13.64 6.31 7.41
CA PRO A 4 13.57 5.86 8.81
C PRO A 4 13.31 4.35 8.94
N LYS A 5 13.85 3.72 9.99
CA LYS A 5 13.75 2.25 10.20
C LYS A 5 12.30 1.75 10.15
N HIS A 6 11.36 2.44 10.78
CA HIS A 6 9.96 2.07 10.80
C HIS A 6 9.35 2.11 9.38
N LEU A 7 9.69 3.13 8.59
CA LEU A 7 9.19 3.30 7.23
C LEU A 7 9.77 2.25 6.28
N ARG A 8 11.06 1.93 6.41
CA ARG A 8 11.70 0.82 5.67
C ARG A 8 11.03 -0.52 5.98
N SER A 9 10.82 -0.81 7.26
CA SER A 9 10.17 -2.05 7.68
C SER A 9 8.74 -2.15 7.13
N PHE A 10 7.99 -1.05 7.15
CA PHE A 10 6.64 -1.00 6.64
C PHE A 10 6.58 -1.16 5.11
N ILE A 11 7.45 -0.46 4.36
CA ILE A 11 7.56 -0.62 2.91
C ILE A 11 7.99 -2.04 2.54
N ALA A 12 8.91 -2.64 3.30
CA ALA A 12 9.29 -4.03 3.11
C ALA A 12 8.08 -4.96 3.29
N GLN A 13 7.25 -4.75 4.32
CA GLN A 13 6.04 -5.55 4.52
C GLN A 13 5.04 -5.46 3.37
N ILE A 14 4.91 -4.28 2.76
CA ILE A 14 4.09 -4.05 1.56
C ILE A 14 4.68 -4.83 0.38
N ARG A 15 5.99 -4.75 0.16
CA ARG A 15 6.68 -5.44 -0.95
C ARG A 15 6.62 -6.96 -0.84
N THR A 16 6.73 -7.49 0.38
CA THR A 16 6.75 -8.92 0.63
C THR A 16 5.36 -9.52 0.78
N GLY A 17 4.28 -8.73 0.65
CA GLY A 17 2.91 -9.22 0.83
C GLY A 17 2.64 -9.76 2.24
N THR A 18 3.37 -9.28 3.26
CA THR A 18 3.20 -9.77 4.64
C THR A 18 2.12 -9.03 5.40
N LEU A 19 1.60 -7.94 4.84
CA LEU A 19 0.44 -7.26 5.42
C LEU A 19 -0.78 -8.20 5.39
N PRO A 20 -1.69 -8.11 6.38
CA PRO A 20 -2.86 -8.97 6.47
C PRO A 20 -3.96 -8.63 5.46
N LEU A 21 -3.59 -8.17 4.26
CA LEU A 21 -4.48 -7.83 3.16
C LEU A 21 -5.13 -9.08 2.57
N ARG A 22 -6.37 -8.98 2.10
CA ARG A 22 -7.10 -10.12 1.55
C ARG A 22 -6.60 -10.53 0.17
N ILE A 23 -5.92 -9.66 -0.59
CA ILE A 23 -5.23 -10.07 -1.82
C ILE A 23 -4.24 -11.21 -1.53
N GLU A 24 -3.54 -11.12 -0.40
CA GLU A 24 -2.56 -12.12 0.06
C GLU A 24 -3.22 -13.26 0.83
N ARG A 25 -4.07 -12.95 1.82
CA ARG A 25 -4.70 -13.99 2.65
C ARG A 25 -5.72 -14.85 1.90
N GLY A 26 -6.43 -14.25 0.95
CA GLY A 26 -7.39 -14.95 0.10
C GLY A 26 -6.75 -15.97 -0.82
N ARG A 27 -5.45 -15.81 -1.14
CA ARG A 27 -4.65 -16.76 -1.92
C ARG A 27 -4.61 -18.14 -1.24
N PHE A 28 -4.36 -18.18 0.07
CA PHE A 28 -4.34 -19.44 0.85
C PHE A 28 -5.71 -20.11 0.97
N ARG A 29 -6.78 -19.38 0.65
CA ARG A 29 -8.16 -19.88 0.67
C ARG A 29 -8.71 -20.14 -0.74
N HIS A 30 -7.87 -20.07 -1.77
CA HIS A 30 -8.25 -20.23 -3.17
C HIS A 30 -9.40 -19.30 -3.65
N LEU A 31 -9.57 -18.14 -3.00
CA LEU A 31 -10.53 -17.13 -3.46
C LEU A 31 -10.05 -16.53 -4.77
N LYS A 32 -10.98 -16.27 -5.69
CA LYS A 32 -10.64 -15.55 -6.92
C LYS A 32 -10.22 -14.10 -6.58
N PRO A 33 -9.30 -13.48 -7.34
CA PRO A 33 -8.85 -12.11 -7.05
C PRO A 33 -10.00 -11.10 -6.87
N GLU A 34 -11.07 -11.25 -7.64
CA GLU A 34 -12.25 -10.38 -7.61
C GLU A 34 -13.06 -10.52 -6.31
N GLU A 35 -12.92 -11.64 -5.59
CA GLU A 35 -13.60 -11.94 -4.33
C GLU A 35 -12.77 -11.50 -3.10
N ARG A 36 -11.52 -11.07 -3.31
CA ARG A 36 -10.61 -10.62 -2.26
C ARG A 36 -10.87 -9.15 -1.90
N LEU A 37 -12.12 -8.86 -1.58
CA LEU A 37 -12.63 -7.52 -1.33
C LEU A 37 -12.23 -6.98 0.04
N CYS A 38 -12.01 -5.67 0.14
CA CYS A 38 -11.77 -4.98 1.40
C CYS A 38 -13.04 -5.01 2.25
N LEU A 39 -12.92 -5.52 3.47
CA LEU A 39 -14.03 -5.62 4.42
C LEU A 39 -14.09 -4.44 5.40
N LEU A 40 -13.12 -3.52 5.31
CA LEU A 40 -12.97 -2.42 6.24
C LEU A 40 -13.65 -1.17 5.70
N CYS A 41 -13.39 -0.80 4.45
CA CYS A 41 -14.05 0.34 3.82
C CYS A 41 -15.50 0.02 3.48
N LYS A 42 -16.32 1.08 3.42
CA LYS A 42 -17.72 1.00 2.98
C LYS A 42 -17.86 0.98 1.45
N GLU A 43 -16.75 1.07 0.72
CA GLU A 43 -16.75 1.12 -0.74
C GLU A 43 -17.02 -0.28 -1.31
N PRO A 44 -18.04 -0.44 -2.17
CA PRO A 44 -18.37 -1.74 -2.74
C PRO A 44 -17.31 -2.17 -3.77
N ASN A 45 -17.10 -3.49 -3.87
CA ASN A 45 -16.27 -4.12 -4.92
C ASN A 45 -14.82 -3.62 -5.00
N LYS A 46 -14.26 -3.11 -3.89
CA LYS A 46 -12.85 -2.74 -3.82
C LYS A 46 -12.00 -3.94 -3.43
N ILE A 47 -11.03 -4.30 -4.27
CA ILE A 47 -10.06 -5.36 -3.97
C ILE A 47 -9.12 -4.87 -2.87
N ASP A 48 -8.90 -5.69 -1.85
CA ASP A 48 -8.03 -5.38 -0.70
C ASP A 48 -6.55 -5.61 -1.07
N SER A 49 -6.03 -4.77 -1.96
CA SER A 49 -4.65 -4.79 -2.43
C SER A 49 -3.81 -3.67 -1.80
N GLU A 50 -2.49 -3.73 -2.01
CA GLU A 50 -1.55 -2.68 -1.64
C GLU A 50 -1.95 -1.35 -2.26
N TYR A 51 -2.43 -1.38 -3.51
CA TYR A 51 -2.93 -0.19 -4.19
C TYR A 51 -4.14 0.41 -3.47
N HIS A 52 -5.14 -0.41 -3.13
CA HIS A 52 -6.30 0.06 -2.39
C HIS A 52 -5.87 0.61 -1.01
N PHE A 53 -5.04 -0.13 -0.28
CA PHE A 53 -4.52 0.28 1.02
C PHE A 53 -3.76 1.61 0.96
N LEU A 54 -2.84 1.78 0.01
CA LEU A 54 -1.96 2.94 -0.12
C LEU A 54 -2.63 4.17 -0.72
N PHE A 55 -3.67 4.01 -1.54
CA PHE A 55 -4.17 5.12 -2.37
C PHE A 55 -5.68 5.37 -2.27
N GLU A 56 -6.50 4.35 -1.99
CA GLU A 56 -7.95 4.48 -2.11
C GLU A 56 -8.69 4.36 -0.78
N CYS A 57 -8.37 3.35 0.03
CA CYS A 57 -9.16 2.92 1.18
C CYS A 57 -9.51 4.08 2.13
N SER A 58 -10.80 4.37 2.23
CA SER A 58 -11.33 5.41 3.11
C SER A 58 -11.01 5.18 4.59
N CYS A 59 -10.97 3.94 5.06
CA CYS A 59 -10.61 3.59 6.45
C CYS A 59 -9.16 3.90 6.80
N TYR A 60 -8.27 3.91 5.82
CA TYR A 60 -6.84 4.18 6.01
C TYR A 60 -6.45 5.61 5.68
N THR A 61 -7.40 6.52 5.46
CA THR A 61 -7.11 7.92 5.08
C THR A 61 -6.11 8.60 6.02
N ASN A 62 -6.30 8.50 7.34
CA ASN A 62 -5.40 9.13 8.31
C ASN A 62 -3.99 8.52 8.29
N LEU A 63 -3.91 7.18 8.25
CA LEU A 63 -2.64 6.45 8.15
C LEU A 63 -1.89 6.78 6.86
N ARG A 64 -2.62 6.84 5.74
CA ARG A 64 -2.11 7.23 4.43
C ARG A 64 -1.57 8.65 4.44
N LEU A 65 -2.26 9.60 5.05
CA LEU A 65 -1.77 10.97 5.18
C LEU A 65 -0.47 11.03 5.99
N MET A 66 -0.39 10.34 7.15
CA MET A 66 0.84 10.28 7.94
C MET A 66 2.01 9.66 7.18
N LEU A 67 1.74 8.58 6.43
CA LEU A 67 2.71 7.94 5.56
C LEU A 67 3.20 8.92 4.48
N TYR A 68 2.28 9.62 3.82
CA TYR A 68 2.62 10.62 2.83
C TYR A 68 3.48 11.73 3.40
N TYR A 69 3.12 12.34 4.54
CA TYR A 69 3.94 13.35 5.19
C TYR A 69 5.36 12.85 5.49
N SER A 70 5.48 11.59 5.92
CA SER A 70 6.78 10.96 6.20
C SER A 70 7.59 10.70 4.93
N ILE A 71 6.95 10.39 3.81
CA ILE A 71 7.65 10.08 2.55
C ILE A 71 7.98 11.34 1.76
N ILE A 72 7.08 12.32 1.65
CA ILE A 72 7.32 13.53 0.83
C ILE A 72 8.47 14.39 1.36
N THR A 73 8.74 14.32 2.66
CA THR A 73 9.90 14.99 3.29
C THR A 73 11.23 14.37 2.86
N ILE A 74 11.21 13.13 2.35
CA ILE A 74 12.38 12.36 1.92
C ILE A 74 12.43 12.22 0.39
N ILE A 75 11.27 12.14 -0.25
CA ILE A 75 11.08 11.94 -1.70
C ILE A 75 10.04 12.95 -2.20
N PRO A 76 10.42 14.23 -2.39
CA PRO A 76 9.47 15.27 -2.78
C PRO A 76 8.80 14.99 -4.14
N ASP A 77 9.51 14.38 -5.08
CA ASP A 77 8.98 14.10 -6.43
C ASP A 77 7.87 13.06 -6.46
N LEU A 78 7.64 12.32 -5.36
CA LEU A 78 6.59 11.30 -5.30
C LEU A 78 5.19 11.89 -5.58
N ILE A 79 4.95 13.15 -5.21
CA ILE A 79 3.67 13.83 -5.46
C ILE A 79 3.43 14.15 -6.94
N ARG A 80 4.51 14.24 -7.73
CA ARG A 80 4.44 14.57 -9.17
C ARG A 80 4.14 13.35 -10.04
N MET A 81 4.28 12.15 -9.46
CA MET A 81 4.05 10.87 -10.13
C MET A 81 2.57 10.49 -10.04
N ASP A 82 2.06 9.75 -11.03
CA ASP A 82 0.76 9.09 -10.91
C ASP A 82 0.82 7.93 -9.91
N TYR A 83 -0.35 7.40 -9.50
CA TYR A 83 -0.39 6.36 -8.46
C TYR A 83 0.31 5.06 -8.86
N SER A 84 0.32 4.69 -10.15
CA SER A 84 1.01 3.48 -10.59
C SER A 84 2.52 3.63 -10.47
N ASP A 85 3.04 4.81 -10.84
CA ASP A 85 4.46 5.12 -10.73
C ASP A 85 4.89 5.34 -9.28
N ARG A 86 4.03 5.92 -8.43
CA ARG A 86 4.26 5.96 -6.97
C ARG A 86 4.38 4.56 -6.40
N LEU A 87 3.48 3.65 -6.78
CA LEU A 87 3.55 2.26 -6.32
C LEU A 87 4.86 1.62 -6.78
N LYS A 88 5.23 1.70 -8.07
CA LYS A 88 6.51 1.18 -8.56
C LYS A 88 7.70 1.77 -7.81
N ARG A 89 7.70 3.07 -7.53
CA ARG A 89 8.77 3.74 -6.79
C ARG A 89 8.87 3.27 -5.34
N LEU A 90 7.72 3.05 -4.69
CA LEU A 90 7.68 2.49 -3.34
C LEU A 90 8.06 1.01 -3.34
N MET A 91 7.82 0.28 -4.42
CA MET A 91 8.11 -1.15 -4.55
C MET A 91 9.51 -1.47 -5.08
N THR A 92 10.22 -0.49 -5.64
CA THR A 92 11.60 -0.68 -6.15
C THR A 92 12.61 -0.57 -5.02
N ASP A 93 13.31 -1.67 -4.74
CA ASP A 93 14.54 -1.64 -3.93
C ASP A 93 15.60 -0.87 -4.72
N ASN A 94 15.93 0.34 -4.27
CA ASN A 94 17.25 0.87 -4.57
C ASN A 94 18.20 0.18 -3.59
N GLU A 95 18.70 -0.99 -3.99
CA GLU A 95 20.07 -1.39 -3.64
C GLU A 95 21.06 -0.32 -4.13
#